data_AF-A0A1Z9K2E8-F1
#
_entry.id   AF-A0A1Z9K2E8-F1
#
_cell.length_a   1.000
_cell.length_b   1.000
_cell.length_c   1.000
_cell.angle_alpha   90.00
_cell.angle_beta   90.00
_cell.angle_gamma   90.00
#
_symmetry.space_group_name_H-M   'P 1'
#
loop_
_entity.id
_entity.type
_entity.pdbx_description
1 polymer ?
#
loop_
_entity_poly.entity_id
_entity_poly.type
_entity_poly.pdbx_seq_one_letter_code
_entity_poly.pdbx_strand_id
1 'polypeptide(L)'
;MIKHLQIVALLLTALYSTETITHTVSLEYRLTEKFKLFALKEIISIEIGSKNIVIKPAGFGTSILEEKLEYNNQDLSDNNLLYTLLIKNIIPATEDEWIDSFFLLDSLAVKARFLFSEKINEKRVYRLDIKQLNKEDVDSRVNIVILDNDVITVWTDESKKITKISLMYKNVSYVINIKNEK
;
A
#
# COMPACT_ATOMS: atom_id res chain seq x y z
N MET A 1 37.80 8.04 26.36
CA MET A 1 37.08 9.04 25.54
C MET A 1 36.84 8.55 24.10
N ILE A 2 37.88 8.14 23.35
CA ILE A 2 37.77 7.66 21.95
C ILE A 2 36.86 6.42 21.79
N LYS A 3 36.94 5.42 22.69
CA LYS A 3 36.07 4.23 22.66
C LYS A 3 34.58 4.53 22.88
N HIS A 4 34.24 5.51 23.71
CA HIS A 4 32.83 5.88 23.96
C HIS A 4 32.25 6.71 22.81
N LEU A 5 33.06 7.54 22.14
CA LEU A 5 32.66 8.28 20.95
C LEU A 5 32.35 7.34 19.77
N GLN A 6 33.11 6.25 19.62
CA GLN A 6 32.86 5.22 18.60
C GLN A 6 31.60 4.40 18.86
N ILE A 7 31.30 4.07 20.12
CA ILE A 7 30.07 3.33 20.49
C ILE A 7 28.82 4.21 20.30
N VAL A 8 28.90 5.51 20.62
CA VAL A 8 27.79 6.46 20.38
C VAL A 8 27.58 6.71 18.89
N ALA A 9 28.67 6.80 18.10
CA ALA A 9 28.58 6.88 16.64
C ALA A 9 27.95 5.61 16.03
N LEU A 10 28.30 4.41 16.53
CA LEU A 10 27.71 3.15 16.08
C LEU A 10 26.23 3.03 16.47
N LEU A 11 25.85 3.51 17.67
CA LEU A 11 24.46 3.56 18.12
C LEU A 11 23.63 4.54 17.26
N LEU A 12 24.19 5.69 16.89
CA LEU A 12 23.52 6.67 16.02
C LEU A 12 23.36 6.16 14.58
N THR A 13 24.34 5.40 14.06
CA THR A 13 24.20 4.75 12.74
C THR A 13 23.23 3.57 12.74
N ALA A 14 23.07 2.89 13.88
CA ALA A 14 22.07 1.82 14.05
C ALA A 14 20.64 2.36 14.29
N LEU A 15 20.49 3.60 14.76
CA LEU A 15 19.19 4.25 15.02
C LEU A 15 18.51 4.83 13.76
N TYR A 16 19.23 5.01 12.65
CA TYR A 16 18.70 5.67 11.43
C TYR A 16 18.78 4.84 10.15
N SER A 17 19.24 3.59 10.21
CA SER A 17 19.11 2.64 9.10
C SER A 17 17.71 2.01 9.10
N THR A 18 16.66 2.82 9.00
CA THR A 18 15.36 2.29 8.55
C THR A 18 15.40 2.35 7.04
N GLU A 19 15.64 1.20 6.40
CA GLU A 19 15.51 1.10 4.95
C GLU A 19 14.15 1.63 4.56
N THR A 20 14.15 2.67 3.74
CA THR A 20 12.92 3.25 3.21
C THR A 20 12.48 2.36 2.06
N ILE A 21 11.33 1.70 2.24
CA ILE A 21 10.78 0.84 1.20
C ILE A 21 10.09 1.72 0.17
N THR A 22 10.43 1.53 -1.10
CA THR A 22 9.90 2.33 -2.20
C THR A 22 9.07 1.48 -3.14
N HIS A 23 7.81 1.87 -3.35
CA HIS A 23 6.91 1.27 -4.33
C HIS A 23 6.62 2.25 -5.46
N THR A 24 6.46 1.73 -6.67
CA THR A 24 5.99 2.54 -7.80
C THR A 24 4.57 2.13 -8.20
N VAL A 25 3.76 3.14 -8.51
CA VAL A 25 2.39 2.99 -9.00
C VAL A 25 2.38 3.28 -10.50
N SER A 26 1.75 2.41 -11.27
CA SER A 26 1.49 2.60 -12.70
C SER A 26 0.00 2.81 -12.93
N LEU A 27 -0.37 3.57 -13.94
CA LEU A 27 -1.76 3.74 -14.37
C LEU A 27 -2.04 2.81 -15.54
N GLU A 28 -3.14 2.06 -15.47
CA GLU A 28 -3.66 1.25 -16.55
C GLU A 28 -5.11 1.64 -16.84
N TYR A 29 -5.41 1.95 -18.11
CA TYR A 29 -6.79 2.14 -18.56
C TYR A 29 -7.26 0.90 -19.31
N ARG A 30 -8.37 0.31 -18.85
CA ARG A 30 -8.92 -0.95 -19.34
C ARG A 30 -10.35 -0.71 -19.82
N LEU A 31 -10.65 -1.18 -21.04
CA LEU A 31 -12.03 -1.18 -21.55
C LEU A 31 -12.78 -2.44 -21.08
N THR A 32 -12.05 -3.54 -20.89
CA THR A 32 -12.53 -4.78 -20.28
C THR A 32 -11.40 -5.39 -19.46
N GLU A 33 -11.69 -6.40 -18.63
CA GLU A 33 -10.66 -7.12 -17.87
C GLU A 33 -9.53 -7.65 -18.77
N LYS A 34 -9.89 -8.10 -19.98
CA LYS A 34 -8.97 -8.69 -20.97
C LYS A 34 -8.32 -7.68 -21.90
N PHE A 35 -8.88 -6.47 -22.03
CA PHE A 35 -8.40 -5.47 -23.00
C PHE A 35 -7.91 -4.19 -22.31
N LYS A 36 -6.58 -4.05 -22.29
CA LYS A 36 -5.88 -2.84 -21.85
C LYS A 36 -5.65 -1.91 -23.03
N LEU A 37 -6.17 -0.68 -22.96
CA LEU A 37 -6.01 0.31 -24.02
C LEU A 37 -4.63 0.95 -23.98
N PHE A 38 -4.20 1.42 -22.80
CA PHE A 38 -2.86 1.96 -22.58
C PHE A 38 -2.41 1.76 -21.13
N ALA A 39 -1.11 1.93 -20.90
CA ALA A 39 -0.51 1.94 -19.57
C ALA A 39 0.59 3.00 -19.48
N LEU A 40 0.62 3.72 -18.37
CA LEU A 40 1.65 4.69 -18.03
C LEU A 40 2.38 4.15 -16.80
N LYS A 41 3.67 3.87 -16.96
CA LYS A 41 4.46 3.23 -15.91
C LYS A 41 4.99 4.25 -14.92
N GLU A 42 5.09 3.82 -13.66
CA GLU A 42 5.86 4.51 -12.61
C GLU A 42 5.49 5.99 -12.48
N ILE A 43 4.18 6.27 -12.47
CA ILE A 43 3.65 7.63 -12.41
C ILE A 43 3.63 8.21 -10.99
N ILE A 44 3.66 7.36 -9.96
CA ILE A 44 3.75 7.77 -8.56
C ILE A 44 4.81 6.90 -7.87
N SER A 45 5.59 7.49 -6.98
CA SER A 45 6.43 6.79 -6.02
C SER A 45 5.82 6.90 -4.62
N ILE A 46 5.80 5.80 -3.88
CA ILE A 46 5.39 5.73 -2.47
C ILE A 46 6.63 5.30 -1.68
N GLU A 47 7.14 6.19 -0.85
CA GLU A 47 8.26 5.94 0.06
C GLU A 47 7.71 5.74 1.46
N ILE A 48 8.01 4.60 2.07
CA ILE A 48 7.55 4.23 3.41
C ILE A 48 8.78 4.06 4.31
N GLY A 49 8.95 4.98 5.24
CA GLY A 49 9.91 4.84 6.33
C GLY A 49 9.26 4.26 7.58
N SER A 50 9.92 4.40 8.73
CA SER A 50 9.44 3.80 9.99
C SER A 50 8.16 4.42 10.54
N LYS A 51 7.96 5.73 10.33
CA LYS A 51 6.78 6.49 10.81
C LYS A 51 6.30 7.54 9.81
N ASN A 52 6.79 7.48 8.59
CA ASN A 52 6.41 8.42 7.55
C ASN A 52 6.07 7.70 6.25
N ILE A 53 5.15 8.31 5.51
CA ILE A 53 4.84 7.95 4.13
C ILE A 53 4.95 9.21 3.29
N VAL A 54 5.70 9.11 2.20
CA VAL A 54 5.84 10.19 1.22
C VAL A 54 5.38 9.70 -0.13
N ILE A 55 4.44 10.42 -0.76
CA ILE A 55 3.91 10.11 -2.08
C ILE A 55 4.36 11.19 -3.04
N LYS A 56 5.12 10.81 -4.08
CA LYS A 56 5.70 11.73 -5.05
C LYS A 56 5.18 11.45 -6.45
N PRO A 57 4.73 12.48 -7.19
CA PRO A 57 4.44 12.32 -8.61
C PRO A 57 5.72 12.13 -9.43
N ALA A 58 5.63 11.35 -10.50
CA ALA A 58 6.69 11.15 -11.48
C ALA A 58 6.10 11.05 -12.90
N GLY A 59 6.84 11.52 -13.91
CA GLY A 59 6.38 11.49 -15.31
C GLY A 59 4.98 12.09 -15.47
N PHE A 60 4.03 11.30 -16.02
CA PHE A 60 2.63 11.73 -16.18
C PHE A 60 1.89 11.96 -14.85
N GLY A 61 2.36 11.41 -13.74
CA GLY A 61 1.72 11.60 -12.44
C GLY A 61 1.74 13.04 -11.93
N THR A 62 2.62 13.91 -12.46
CA THR A 62 2.60 15.35 -12.14
C THR A 62 1.33 16.05 -12.62
N SER A 63 0.62 15.46 -13.59
CA SER A 63 -0.70 15.93 -14.05
C SER A 63 -1.86 15.39 -13.21
N ILE A 64 -1.61 14.43 -12.32
CA ILE A 64 -2.61 13.79 -11.44
C ILE A 64 -2.46 14.28 -10.00
N LEU A 65 -1.22 14.49 -9.57
CA LEU A 65 -0.86 14.95 -8.25
C LEU A 65 0.12 16.12 -8.40
N GLU A 66 -0.33 17.32 -8.08
CA GLU A 66 0.43 18.56 -8.27
C GLU A 66 1.62 18.69 -7.30
N GLU A 67 1.45 18.20 -6.07
CA GLU A 67 2.45 18.27 -5.01
C GLU A 67 2.67 16.92 -4.33
N LYS A 68 3.87 16.75 -3.76
CA LYS A 68 4.13 15.58 -2.92
C LYS A 68 3.23 15.61 -1.69
N LEU A 69 2.75 14.44 -1.25
CA LEU A 69 2.02 14.29 0.01
C LEU A 69 2.94 13.68 1.05
N GLU A 70 2.97 14.25 2.25
CA GLU A 70 3.79 13.78 3.36
C GLU A 70 2.92 13.52 4.58
N TYR A 71 2.98 12.29 5.07
CA TYR A 71 2.30 11.86 6.28
C TYR A 71 3.37 11.48 7.29
N ASN A 72 3.42 12.22 8.41
CA ASN A 72 4.42 12.01 9.46
C ASN A 72 3.75 11.45 10.72
N ASN A 73 4.55 10.85 11.61
CA ASN A 73 4.10 10.27 12.88
C ASN A 73 2.99 9.21 12.73
N GLN A 74 3.03 8.46 11.63
CA GLN A 74 2.05 7.42 11.34
C GLN A 74 2.34 6.15 12.13
N ASP A 75 1.29 5.49 12.62
CA ASP A 75 1.39 4.14 13.18
C ASP A 75 1.43 3.11 12.06
N LEU A 76 2.65 2.71 11.68
CA LEU A 76 2.94 1.69 10.67
C LEU A 76 3.28 0.35 11.34
N SER A 77 2.44 -0.07 12.28
CA SER A 77 2.51 -1.38 12.94
C SER A 77 1.77 -2.47 12.17
N ASP A 78 1.83 -3.69 12.69
CA ASP A 78 1.20 -4.89 12.12
C ASP A 78 -0.30 -4.77 11.83
N ASN A 79 -1.00 -3.93 12.59
CA ASN A 79 -2.44 -3.70 12.43
C ASN A 79 -2.75 -2.56 11.44
N ASN A 80 -1.73 -1.88 10.91
CA ASN A 80 -1.91 -0.95 9.82
C ASN A 80 -2.09 -1.70 8.50
N LEU A 81 -3.18 -1.43 7.78
CA LEU A 81 -3.51 -2.14 6.55
C LEU A 81 -2.51 -1.83 5.43
N LEU A 82 -2.05 -0.59 5.30
CA LEU A 82 -1.03 -0.23 4.30
C LEU A 82 0.31 -0.91 4.60
N TYR A 83 0.70 -0.98 5.87
CA TYR A 83 1.88 -1.72 6.29
C TYR A 83 1.77 -3.22 5.95
N THR A 84 0.62 -3.84 6.23
CA THR A 84 0.35 -5.24 5.88
C THR A 84 0.47 -5.48 4.37
N LEU A 85 -0.12 -4.60 3.57
CA LEU A 85 -0.20 -4.72 2.12
C LEU A 85 1.12 -4.43 1.40
N LEU A 86 1.86 -3.41 1.84
CA LEU A 86 3.01 -2.85 1.12
C LEU A 86 4.36 -3.19 1.77
N ILE A 87 4.39 -3.57 3.03
CA ILE A 87 5.65 -3.87 3.74
C ILE A 87 5.75 -5.36 4.03
N LYS A 88 4.78 -5.91 4.78
CA LYS A 88 4.74 -7.36 5.02
C LYS A 88 4.40 -8.15 3.76
N ASN A 89 3.67 -7.51 2.83
CA ASN A 89 3.28 -8.09 1.56
C ASN A 89 2.60 -9.46 1.76
N ILE A 90 1.69 -9.56 2.73
CA ILE A 90 0.98 -10.81 3.05
C ILE A 90 -0.48 -10.49 3.36
N ILE A 91 -1.39 -11.38 2.97
CA ILE A 91 -2.78 -11.29 3.42
C ILE A 91 -2.99 -12.13 4.69
N PRO A 92 -3.97 -11.78 5.55
CA PRO A 92 -4.32 -12.58 6.72
C PRO A 92 -4.66 -14.04 6.39
N ALA A 93 -4.49 -14.91 7.39
CA ALA A 93 -4.82 -16.33 7.24
C ALA A 93 -6.32 -16.55 7.00
N THR A 94 -7.17 -15.77 7.69
CA THR A 94 -8.62 -15.78 7.53
C THR A 94 -9.01 -15.15 6.18
N GLU A 95 -9.77 -15.90 5.38
CA GLU A 95 -10.34 -15.45 4.10
C GLU A 95 -11.85 -15.23 4.27
N ASP A 96 -12.45 -14.40 3.41
CA ASP A 96 -13.91 -14.23 3.30
C ASP A 96 -14.64 -13.71 4.57
N GLU A 97 -13.90 -13.35 5.62
CA GLU A 97 -14.42 -12.81 6.88
C GLU A 97 -13.95 -11.37 7.13
N TRP A 98 -14.78 -10.61 7.85
CA TRP A 98 -14.43 -9.26 8.28
C TRP A 98 -13.50 -9.31 9.49
N ILE A 99 -12.39 -8.57 9.40
CA ILE A 99 -11.42 -8.37 10.48
C ILE A 99 -11.50 -6.91 10.88
N ASP A 100 -11.84 -6.63 12.14
CA ASP A 100 -12.08 -5.28 12.70
C ASP A 100 -10.87 -4.67 13.42
N SER A 101 -9.72 -5.37 13.39
CA SER A 101 -8.50 -4.97 14.06
C SER A 101 -7.55 -4.12 13.19
N PHE A 102 -8.04 -3.56 12.08
CA PHE A 102 -7.20 -2.80 11.14
C PHE A 102 -7.32 -1.28 11.32
N PHE A 103 -6.22 -0.60 11.00
CA PHE A 103 -6.15 0.85 10.93
C PHE A 103 -5.60 1.31 9.59
N LEU A 104 -6.05 2.47 9.11
CA LEU A 104 -5.42 3.21 8.02
C LEU A 104 -4.48 4.29 8.58
N LEU A 105 -4.11 5.29 7.77
CA LEU A 105 -3.34 6.44 8.25
C LEU A 105 -4.13 7.21 9.32
N ASP A 106 -3.39 7.94 10.16
CA ASP A 106 -3.91 8.72 11.28
C ASP A 106 -4.72 7.88 12.27
N SER A 107 -4.39 6.58 12.37
CA SER A 107 -5.03 5.59 13.23
C SER A 107 -6.54 5.45 12.98
N LEU A 108 -7.00 5.72 11.75
CA LEU A 108 -8.39 5.58 11.37
C LEU A 108 -8.82 4.11 11.42
N ALA A 109 -9.71 3.77 12.35
CA ALA A 109 -10.18 2.41 12.56
C ALA A 109 -11.07 1.91 11.41
N VAL A 110 -10.72 0.76 10.86
CA VAL A 110 -11.44 0.12 9.75
C VAL A 110 -11.61 -1.37 10.00
N LYS A 111 -12.61 -1.96 9.37
CA LYS A 111 -12.64 -3.39 9.12
C LYS A 111 -12.31 -3.69 7.67
N ALA A 112 -11.57 -4.77 7.45
CA ALA A 112 -11.20 -5.22 6.12
C ALA A 112 -11.55 -6.70 5.94
N ARG A 113 -11.82 -7.11 4.71
CA ARG A 113 -12.03 -8.51 4.33
C ARG A 113 -11.34 -8.79 3.00
N PHE A 114 -10.57 -9.88 2.95
CA PHE A 114 -9.98 -10.41 1.74
C PHE A 114 -10.89 -11.50 1.19
N LEU A 115 -11.77 -11.12 0.25
CA LEU A 115 -12.71 -12.04 -0.39
C LEU A 115 -12.01 -12.77 -1.53
N PHE A 116 -11.90 -14.09 -1.44
CA PHE A 116 -11.32 -14.91 -2.51
C PHE A 116 -12.20 -14.81 -3.76
N SER A 117 -11.58 -14.54 -4.90
CA SER A 117 -12.26 -14.43 -6.19
C SER A 117 -11.99 -15.66 -7.04
N GLU A 118 -10.74 -15.87 -7.44
CA GLU A 118 -10.35 -16.94 -8.36
C GLU A 118 -8.85 -17.22 -8.33
N LYS A 119 -8.43 -18.25 -9.08
CA LYS A 119 -7.00 -18.57 -9.33
C LYS A 119 -6.68 -18.29 -10.80
N ILE A 120 -5.76 -17.37 -11.06
CA ILE A 120 -5.31 -16.98 -12.41
C ILE A 120 -3.81 -17.26 -12.52
N ASN A 121 -3.40 -18.12 -13.46
CA ASN A 121 -1.98 -18.44 -13.70
C ASN A 121 -1.23 -18.76 -12.39
N GLU A 122 -1.77 -19.71 -11.62
CA GLU A 122 -1.24 -20.15 -10.32
C GLU A 122 -1.27 -19.11 -9.19
N LYS A 123 -1.67 -17.86 -9.47
CA LYS A 123 -1.86 -16.82 -8.46
C LYS A 123 -3.29 -16.83 -7.93
N ARG A 124 -3.43 -16.59 -6.62
CA ARG A 124 -4.73 -16.38 -5.98
C ARG A 124 -5.10 -14.91 -6.07
N VAL A 125 -6.35 -14.63 -6.42
CA VAL A 125 -6.85 -13.26 -6.62
C VAL A 125 -7.95 -13.00 -5.59
N TYR A 126 -7.83 -11.88 -4.91
CA TYR A 126 -8.75 -11.44 -3.86
C TYR A 126 -9.31 -10.07 -4.18
N ARG A 127 -10.56 -9.84 -3.80
CA ARG A 127 -11.12 -8.51 -3.64
C ARG A 127 -10.93 -8.08 -2.18
N LEU A 128 -10.28 -6.94 -1.98
CA LEU A 128 -10.15 -6.33 -0.66
C LEU A 128 -11.32 -5.36 -0.45
N ASP A 129 -12.21 -5.71 0.47
CA ASP A 129 -13.29 -4.84 0.93
C ASP A 129 -12.83 -4.11 2.21
N ILE A 130 -13.05 -2.80 2.31
CA ILE A 130 -12.70 -1.99 3.49
C ILE A 130 -13.91 -1.16 3.91
N LYS A 131 -14.16 -1.06 5.21
CA LYS A 131 -15.21 -0.20 5.78
C LYS A 131 -14.69 0.53 7.00
N GLN A 132 -14.91 1.83 7.04
CA GLN A 132 -14.70 2.63 8.24
C GLN A 132 -15.61 2.13 9.38
N LEU A 133 -15.08 2.05 10.59
CA LEU A 133 -15.86 1.64 11.77
C LEU A 133 -16.61 2.81 12.40
N ASN A 134 -16.01 4.00 12.36
CA ASN A 134 -16.60 5.24 12.88
C ASN A 134 -17.01 6.17 11.74
N LYS A 135 -17.80 7.22 12.01
CA LYS A 135 -18.16 8.27 11.04
C LYS A 135 -17.30 9.51 11.23
N GLU A 136 -16.02 9.31 11.50
CA GLU A 136 -15.07 10.43 11.62
C GLU A 136 -14.77 10.99 10.25
N ASP A 137 -14.60 12.32 10.17
CA ASP A 137 -14.19 12.95 8.92
C ASP A 137 -12.77 12.49 8.56
N VAL A 138 -12.59 12.12 7.29
CA VAL A 138 -11.33 11.60 6.78
C VAL A 138 -10.62 12.72 6.02
N ASP A 139 -9.56 13.28 6.60
CA ASP A 139 -8.77 14.36 5.99
C ASP A 139 -7.65 13.82 5.08
N SER A 140 -7.09 12.65 5.43
CA SER A 140 -6.03 12.01 4.65
C SER A 140 -6.50 11.63 3.24
N ARG A 141 -5.96 12.29 2.22
CA ARG A 141 -6.24 12.00 0.80
C ARG A 141 -5.99 10.53 0.45
N VAL A 142 -5.00 9.89 1.08
CA VAL A 142 -4.73 8.46 0.89
C VAL A 142 -5.87 7.60 1.43
N ASN A 143 -6.35 7.89 2.64
CA ASN A 143 -7.47 7.17 3.23
C ASN A 143 -8.74 7.36 2.40
N ILE A 144 -9.01 8.59 1.93
CA ILE A 144 -10.14 8.88 1.03
C ILE A 144 -10.07 8.01 -0.22
N VAL A 145 -8.91 7.98 -0.89
CA VAL A 145 -8.73 7.14 -2.07
C VAL A 145 -9.02 5.69 -1.73
N ILE A 146 -8.40 5.12 -0.69
CA ILE A 146 -8.59 3.71 -0.30
C ILE A 146 -10.07 3.38 -0.04
N LEU A 147 -10.80 4.28 0.62
CA LEU A 147 -12.20 4.07 0.99
C LEU A 147 -13.18 4.31 -0.16
N ASP A 148 -12.87 5.22 -1.10
CA ASP A 148 -13.72 5.58 -2.26
C ASP A 148 -13.34 4.81 -3.54
N ASN A 149 -12.48 3.78 -3.44
CA ASN A 149 -12.18 2.92 -4.58
C ASN A 149 -13.37 2.01 -4.93
N ASP A 150 -13.60 1.79 -6.22
CA ASP A 150 -14.64 0.88 -6.69
C ASP A 150 -14.30 -0.56 -6.33
N VAL A 151 -13.06 -0.96 -6.63
CA VAL A 151 -12.53 -2.31 -6.39
C VAL A 151 -11.05 -2.25 -6.08
N ILE A 152 -10.64 -2.87 -4.98
CA ILE A 152 -9.24 -3.16 -4.70
C ILE A 152 -9.01 -4.65 -4.96
N THR A 153 -8.10 -4.97 -5.88
CA THR A 153 -7.72 -6.34 -6.20
C THR A 153 -6.31 -6.63 -5.71
N VAL A 154 -6.13 -7.77 -5.04
CA VAL A 154 -4.86 -8.21 -4.47
C VAL A 154 -4.53 -9.58 -5.06
N TRP A 155 -3.34 -9.70 -5.67
CA TRP A 155 -2.84 -10.98 -6.19
C TRP A 155 -1.77 -11.53 -5.26
N THR A 156 -1.89 -12.78 -4.88
CA THR A 156 -0.90 -13.50 -4.08
C THR A 156 -0.37 -14.73 -4.79
N ASP A 157 0.79 -15.21 -4.35
CA ASP A 157 1.19 -16.59 -4.61
C ASP A 157 0.40 -17.59 -3.74
N GLU A 158 0.74 -18.88 -3.85
CA GLU A 158 0.10 -19.95 -3.07
C GLU A 158 0.36 -19.84 -1.56
N SER A 159 1.45 -19.16 -1.17
CA SER A 159 1.81 -18.88 0.23
C SER A 159 1.15 -17.61 0.77
N LYS A 160 0.21 -17.01 0.03
CA LYS A 160 -0.49 -15.77 0.39
C LYS A 160 0.41 -14.53 0.43
N LYS A 161 1.61 -14.58 -0.17
CA LYS A 161 2.48 -13.41 -0.34
C LYS A 161 1.98 -12.55 -1.50
N ILE A 162 1.75 -11.28 -1.24
CA ILE A 162 1.24 -10.30 -2.20
C ILE A 162 2.30 -10.02 -3.26
N THR A 163 1.90 -10.13 -4.52
CA THR A 163 2.76 -9.85 -5.69
C THR A 163 2.29 -8.63 -6.48
N LYS A 164 1.02 -8.24 -6.33
CA LYS A 164 0.42 -7.11 -7.03
C LYS A 164 -0.81 -6.62 -6.28
N ILE A 165 -1.02 -5.30 -6.29
CA ILE A 165 -2.23 -4.63 -5.83
C ILE A 165 -2.73 -3.72 -6.96
N SER A 166 -4.03 -3.66 -7.14
CA SER A 166 -4.68 -2.77 -8.11
C SER A 166 -5.83 -2.05 -7.43
N LEU A 167 -5.87 -0.74 -7.54
CA LEU A 167 -6.95 0.11 -7.05
C LEU A 167 -7.69 0.65 -8.27
N MET A 168 -8.95 0.27 -8.44
CA MET A 168 -9.78 0.71 -9.56
C MET A 168 -10.71 1.84 -9.13
N TYR A 169 -10.67 2.92 -9.89
CA TYR A 169 -11.57 4.06 -9.76
C TYR A 169 -12.03 4.53 -11.15
N LYS A 170 -13.33 4.51 -11.42
CA LYS A 170 -13.93 4.96 -12.70
C LYS A 170 -13.24 4.37 -13.95
N ASN A 171 -13.02 3.05 -13.95
CA ASN A 171 -12.32 2.29 -15.01
C ASN A 171 -10.83 2.61 -15.20
N VAL A 172 -10.23 3.40 -14.32
CA VAL A 172 -8.78 3.61 -14.24
C VAL A 172 -8.24 2.74 -13.13
N SER A 173 -7.22 1.93 -13.42
CA SER A 173 -6.54 1.09 -12.43
C SER A 173 -5.18 1.67 -12.08
N TYR A 174 -4.94 1.89 -10.79
CA TYR A 174 -3.63 2.22 -10.23
C TYR A 174 -2.99 0.95 -9.70
N VAL A 175 -1.90 0.52 -10.33
CA VAL A 175 -1.29 -0.79 -10.14
C VAL A 175 0.05 -0.65 -9.45
N ILE A 176 0.21 -1.38 -8.35
CA ILE A 176 1.47 -1.54 -7.61
C ILE A 176 1.94 -2.98 -7.83
N ASN A 177 3.13 -3.16 -8.40
CA ASN A 177 3.75 -4.48 -8.48
C ASN A 177 4.76 -4.60 -7.34
N ILE A 178 4.52 -5.54 -6.43
CA ILE A 178 5.41 -5.78 -5.30
C ILE A 178 6.58 -6.60 -5.81
N LYS A 179 7.77 -5.99 -5.82
CA LYS A 179 9.02 -6.73 -6.07
C LYS A 179 9.30 -7.55 -4.82
N ASN A 180 9.13 -8.86 -4.92
CA ASN A 180 9.66 -9.75 -3.90
C ASN A 180 11.17 -9.61 -3.92
N GLU A 181 11.75 -8.96 -2.92
CA GLU A 181 13.18 -9.07 -2.66
C GLU A 181 13.50 -10.56 -2.50
N LYS A 182 14.44 -11.01 -3.33
CA LYS A 182 14.94 -12.39 -3.34
C LYS A 182 16.08 -12.52 -2.35
#